data_AF-A0A356AXM1-F1
#
_entry.id   AF-A0A356AXM1-F1
#
_cell.length_a   1.000
_cell.length_b   1.000
_cell.length_c   1.000
_cell.angle_alpha   90.00
_cell.angle_beta   90.00
_cell.angle_gamma   90.00
#
_symmetry.space_group_name_H-M   'P 1'
#
loop_
_entity.id
_entity.type
_entity.pdbx_description
1 polymer ?
#
loop_
_entity_poly.entity_id
_entity_poly.type
_entity_poly.pdbx_seq_one_letter_code
_entity_poly.pdbx_strand_id
1 'polypeptide(L)'
;MKQFFKDQFNVEPEFVYYKEENEDNIKKIMESEDRPDLALDMLVSTGYELGENGALLDLKTVENRLPNYLGLWDNQLEKELLMRSITKEGSDSYYTLIPRVYTRPYGGWQYNSLFEEYEYEVPGTIEELYDLAVAHKEKTGNAPIAINVYGNNPATDDLFEGIATAFGTTAFLFAHDSDGNFISPVLDERWFDALRMYHLFRRDNLVWYSEYNWSAYNNLKNNCIFTYGVSTSMRTDNLNRVWTVPVVNIKSDTVDKASSLAVTNAVYHHIAVSNYCEDEVTAKILEILDFLTTEEGIERVYFGEEGKTFEINKDGKIAYKQPINKSICPIFTNTQSKSLPYRFEKYGLDHYFALSYPDWSTTAHNTSFQAWVDLNELNHDNQRYYKLISYYFLDDKINEKVQAVAARVARFTHDFLNSGADYNDYIKMVEGLNEDGIQDIIDYYNRDR
;
A
#
# COMPACT_ATOMS: atom_id res chain seq x y z
N MET A 1 6.79 -14.02 -21.70
CA MET A 1 7.39 -12.67 -21.75
C MET A 1 8.16 -12.34 -23.05
N LYS A 2 9.41 -12.82 -23.30
CA LYS A 2 10.19 -12.40 -24.50
C LYS A 2 9.45 -12.52 -25.85
N GLN A 3 8.72 -13.61 -26.05
CA GLN A 3 7.91 -13.82 -27.26
C GLN A 3 6.84 -12.74 -27.47
N PHE A 4 6.22 -12.25 -26.39
CA PHE A 4 5.24 -11.16 -26.47
C PHE A 4 5.88 -9.87 -26.99
N PHE A 5 7.05 -9.49 -26.45
CA PHE A 5 7.76 -8.31 -26.91
C PHE A 5 8.20 -8.43 -28.38
N LYS A 6 8.58 -9.62 -28.81
CA LYS A 6 8.91 -9.89 -30.21
C LYS A 6 7.69 -9.75 -31.11
N ASP A 7 6.57 -10.34 -30.74
CA ASP A 7 5.37 -10.35 -31.57
C ASP A 7 4.68 -8.97 -31.62
N GLN A 8 4.62 -8.27 -30.48
CA GLN A 8 3.93 -6.99 -30.35
C GLN A 8 4.77 -5.80 -30.81
N PHE A 9 6.08 -5.80 -30.49
CA PHE A 9 6.94 -4.64 -30.67
C PHE A 9 8.16 -4.89 -31.57
N ASN A 10 8.33 -6.13 -32.04
CA ASN A 10 9.52 -6.57 -32.78
C ASN A 10 10.83 -6.32 -32.03
N VAL A 11 10.83 -6.57 -30.71
CA VAL A 11 12.03 -6.48 -29.85
C VAL A 11 12.27 -7.76 -29.05
N GLU A 12 13.54 -8.04 -28.76
CA GLU A 12 13.95 -9.19 -27.95
C GLU A 12 14.66 -8.69 -26.69
N PRO A 13 13.94 -8.43 -25.58
CA PRO A 13 14.57 -7.88 -24.38
C PRO A 13 15.49 -8.89 -23.69
N GLU A 14 16.58 -8.38 -23.14
CA GLU A 14 17.43 -9.09 -22.19
C GLU A 14 17.07 -8.68 -20.76
N PHE A 15 16.81 -9.65 -19.90
CA PHE A 15 16.47 -9.42 -18.50
C PHE A 15 17.66 -9.73 -17.63
N VAL A 16 18.14 -8.73 -16.90
CA VAL A 16 19.21 -8.86 -15.92
C VAL A 16 18.60 -8.69 -14.52
N TYR A 17 18.84 -9.67 -13.66
CA TYR A 17 18.36 -9.65 -12.28
C TYR A 17 19.50 -9.34 -11.33
N TYR A 18 19.40 -8.22 -10.62
CA TYR A 18 20.35 -7.84 -9.58
C TYR A 18 19.82 -8.34 -8.22
N LYS A 19 20.67 -9.08 -7.49
CA LYS A 19 20.28 -9.78 -6.27
C LYS A 19 20.30 -8.91 -5.00
N GLU A 20 20.76 -7.67 -5.10
CA GLU A 20 20.98 -6.80 -3.93
C GLU A 20 20.13 -5.54 -4.02
N GLU A 21 19.17 -5.43 -3.10
CA GLU A 21 18.31 -4.26 -2.86
C GLU A 21 19.06 -3.12 -2.15
N ASN A 22 20.35 -2.92 -2.46
CA ASN A 22 21.14 -1.82 -1.91
C ASN A 22 21.14 -0.66 -2.92
N GLU A 23 20.58 0.49 -2.52
CA GLU A 23 20.52 1.71 -3.33
C GLU A 23 21.88 2.09 -3.93
N ASP A 24 22.98 1.95 -3.17
CA ASP A 24 24.33 2.26 -3.65
C ASP A 24 24.77 1.37 -4.81
N ASN A 25 24.32 0.12 -4.84
CA ASN A 25 24.65 -0.80 -5.94
C ASN A 25 23.76 -0.54 -7.16
N ILE A 26 22.48 -0.21 -6.96
CA ILE A 26 21.60 0.23 -8.05
C ILE A 26 22.20 1.45 -8.76
N LYS A 27 22.66 2.45 -7.98
CA LYS A 27 23.30 3.65 -8.53
C LYS A 27 24.53 3.32 -9.37
N LYS A 28 25.45 2.51 -8.81
CA LYS A 28 26.66 2.06 -9.53
C LYS A 28 26.35 1.35 -10.83
N ILE A 29 25.33 0.50 -10.86
CA ILE A 29 24.90 -0.23 -12.07
C ILE A 29 24.42 0.78 -13.12
N MET A 30 23.51 1.69 -12.75
CA MET A 30 22.93 2.67 -13.67
C MET A 30 23.97 3.67 -14.21
N GLU A 31 25.06 3.91 -13.47
CA GLU A 31 26.18 4.75 -13.88
C GLU A 31 27.28 3.98 -14.64
N SER A 32 27.22 2.65 -14.72
CA SER A 32 28.24 1.80 -15.35
C SER A 32 28.10 1.70 -16.86
N GLU A 33 29.11 1.15 -17.55
CA GLU A 33 29.03 0.80 -18.97
C GLU A 33 28.00 -0.32 -19.25
N ASP A 34 27.75 -1.21 -18.27
CA ASP A 34 26.82 -2.34 -18.34
C ASP A 34 25.41 -1.99 -17.83
N ARG A 35 25.07 -0.70 -17.76
CA ARG A 35 23.77 -0.21 -17.30
C ARG A 35 22.62 -0.75 -18.17
N PRO A 36 21.45 -1.06 -17.59
CA PRO A 36 20.27 -1.43 -18.36
C PRO A 36 19.63 -0.21 -19.04
N ASP A 37 18.99 -0.44 -20.19
CA ASP A 37 18.23 0.60 -20.90
C ASP A 37 16.96 1.02 -20.14
N LEU A 38 16.34 0.05 -19.44
CA LEU A 38 15.12 0.19 -18.66
C LEU A 38 15.32 -0.43 -17.29
N ALA A 39 15.15 0.35 -16.24
CA ALA A 39 15.15 -0.12 -14.87
C ALA A 39 13.71 -0.24 -14.36
N LEU A 40 13.37 -1.42 -13.86
CA LEU A 40 12.11 -1.70 -13.20
C LEU A 40 12.36 -1.72 -11.69
N ASP A 41 11.33 -1.38 -10.91
CA ASP A 41 11.36 -1.46 -9.45
C ASP A 41 12.36 -0.49 -8.77
N MET A 42 12.44 0.74 -9.27
CA MET A 42 13.32 1.79 -8.74
C MET A 42 12.61 2.61 -7.66
N LEU A 43 13.30 2.94 -6.56
CA LEU A 43 12.81 3.91 -5.57
C LEU A 43 12.83 5.33 -6.15
N VAL A 44 11.83 6.17 -5.85
CA VAL A 44 11.78 7.55 -6.39
C VAL A 44 13.01 8.35 -6.00
N SER A 45 13.46 8.26 -4.75
CA SER A 45 14.65 8.98 -4.26
C SER A 45 15.89 8.63 -5.08
N THR A 46 16.14 7.34 -5.29
CA THR A 46 17.24 6.84 -6.11
C THR A 46 17.10 7.30 -7.56
N GLY A 47 15.89 7.24 -8.13
CA GLY A 47 15.62 7.72 -9.49
C GLY A 47 15.84 9.21 -9.64
N TYR A 48 15.43 10.02 -8.67
CA TYR A 48 15.65 11.46 -8.71
C TYR A 48 17.16 11.79 -8.68
N GLU A 49 17.92 11.19 -7.76
CA GLU A 49 19.37 11.42 -7.66
C GLU A 49 20.13 11.03 -8.94
N LEU A 50 19.79 9.88 -9.52
CA LEU A 50 20.37 9.42 -10.79
C LEU A 50 19.97 10.32 -11.96
N GLY A 51 18.74 10.82 -11.96
CA GLY A 51 18.25 11.78 -12.94
C GLY A 51 19.00 13.10 -12.93
N GLU A 52 19.19 13.69 -11.75
CA GLU A 52 19.95 14.94 -11.59
C GLU A 52 21.42 14.80 -12.01
N ASN A 53 21.99 13.61 -11.85
CA ASN A 53 23.34 13.29 -12.32
C ASN A 53 23.41 12.98 -13.84
N GLY A 54 22.26 13.01 -14.53
CA GLY A 54 22.15 12.79 -15.97
C GLY A 54 22.13 11.32 -16.41
N ALA A 55 22.01 10.37 -15.47
CA ALA A 55 21.99 8.94 -15.77
C ALA A 55 20.63 8.45 -16.28
N LEU A 56 19.55 9.15 -15.91
CA LEU A 56 18.18 8.83 -16.32
C LEU A 56 17.61 9.90 -17.25
N LEU A 57 16.75 9.46 -18.17
CA LEU A 57 16.03 10.32 -19.09
C LEU A 57 15.06 11.21 -18.32
N ASP A 58 15.12 12.53 -18.54
CA ASP A 58 14.07 13.43 -18.06
C ASP A 58 12.80 13.20 -18.89
N LEU A 59 11.82 12.54 -18.27
CA LEU A 59 10.57 12.15 -18.91
C LEU A 59 9.72 13.35 -19.30
N LYS A 60 9.95 14.52 -18.68
CA LYS A 60 9.29 15.77 -19.08
C LYS A 60 9.60 16.13 -20.54
N THR A 61 10.82 15.86 -20.99
CA THR A 61 11.26 16.19 -22.37
C THR A 61 10.66 15.31 -23.45
N VAL A 62 10.09 14.16 -23.06
CA VAL A 62 9.50 13.16 -23.95
C VAL A 62 8.04 12.84 -23.61
N GLU A 63 7.39 13.65 -22.77
CA GLU A 63 6.05 13.38 -22.25
C GLU A 63 4.98 13.24 -23.36
N ASN A 64 5.19 13.92 -24.48
CA ASN A 64 4.34 13.82 -25.67
C ASN A 64 4.33 12.42 -26.31
N ARG A 65 5.26 11.55 -25.91
CA ARG A 65 5.36 10.15 -26.34
C ARG A 65 4.67 9.17 -25.39
N LEU A 66 4.13 9.68 -24.29
CA LEU A 66 3.43 8.91 -23.26
C LEU A 66 1.96 9.37 -23.11
N PRO A 67 1.19 9.54 -24.21
CA PRO A 67 -0.17 10.09 -24.14
C PRO A 67 -1.15 9.23 -23.34
N ASN A 68 -1.04 7.89 -23.39
CA ASN A 68 -1.91 7.01 -22.62
C ASN A 68 -1.55 7.06 -21.13
N TYR A 69 -0.26 7.09 -20.78
CA TYR A 69 0.16 7.25 -19.39
C TYR A 69 -0.33 8.57 -18.80
N LEU A 70 -0.17 9.68 -19.52
CA LEU A 70 -0.67 10.98 -19.09
C LEU A 70 -2.20 11.01 -18.99
N GLY A 71 -2.89 10.22 -19.82
CA GLY A 71 -4.34 10.03 -19.82
C GLY A 71 -4.86 9.22 -18.64
N LEU A 72 -4.02 8.46 -17.93
CA LEU A 72 -4.42 7.72 -16.73
C LEU A 72 -4.87 8.66 -15.59
N TRP A 73 -4.36 9.88 -15.54
CA TRP A 73 -4.52 10.81 -14.43
C TRP A 73 -5.61 11.84 -14.71
N ASP A 74 -6.85 11.35 -14.77
CA ASP A 74 -8.06 12.14 -15.02
C ASP A 74 -8.48 13.00 -13.82
N ASN A 75 -8.15 12.57 -12.61
CA ASN A 75 -8.31 13.36 -11.39
C ASN A 75 -7.13 14.33 -11.21
N GLN A 76 -7.40 15.63 -11.37
CA GLN A 76 -6.40 16.69 -11.27
C GLN A 76 -5.67 16.70 -9.91
N LEU A 77 -6.36 16.42 -8.82
CA LEU A 77 -5.75 16.40 -7.49
C LEU A 77 -4.79 15.22 -7.33
N GLU A 78 -5.19 14.02 -7.79
CA GLU A 78 -4.32 12.84 -7.77
C GLU A 78 -3.09 13.07 -8.65
N LYS A 79 -3.27 13.68 -9.82
CA LYS A 79 -2.18 14.05 -10.71
C LYS A 79 -1.20 15.02 -10.05
N GLU A 80 -1.71 16.10 -9.44
CA GLU A 80 -0.86 17.09 -8.77
C GLU A 80 -0.07 16.49 -7.61
N LEU A 81 -0.72 15.67 -6.79
CA LEU A 81 -0.09 15.01 -5.65
C LEU A 81 0.93 13.97 -6.09
N LEU A 82 0.66 13.23 -7.17
CA LEU A 82 1.62 12.35 -7.81
C LEU A 82 2.84 13.12 -8.30
N MET A 83 2.64 14.18 -9.09
CA MET A 83 3.76 14.94 -9.66
C MET A 83 4.64 15.50 -8.55
N ARG A 84 4.05 16.10 -7.49
CA ARG A 84 4.80 16.56 -6.31
C ARG A 84 5.59 15.47 -5.60
N SER A 85 5.17 14.21 -5.72
CA SER A 85 5.91 13.08 -5.14
C SER A 85 7.14 12.65 -5.97
N ILE A 86 7.27 13.10 -7.23
CA ILE A 86 8.38 12.73 -8.13
C ILE A 86 9.16 13.91 -8.70
N THR A 87 8.71 15.14 -8.45
CA THR A 87 9.38 16.38 -8.84
C THR A 87 9.86 17.13 -7.61
N LYS A 88 11.02 17.76 -7.69
CA LYS A 88 11.49 18.70 -6.65
C LYS A 88 10.77 20.05 -6.75
N GLU A 89 10.66 20.77 -5.64
CA GLU A 89 10.11 22.12 -5.62
C GLU A 89 10.80 23.02 -6.65
N GLY A 90 9.99 23.67 -7.50
CA GLY A 90 10.48 24.57 -8.54
C GLY A 90 11.04 23.89 -9.79
N SER A 91 10.92 22.57 -9.91
CA SER A 91 11.29 21.80 -11.11
C SER A 91 10.08 21.08 -11.71
N ASP A 92 10.02 21.02 -13.04
CA ASP A 92 9.06 20.19 -13.77
C ASP A 92 9.65 18.84 -14.21
N SER A 93 10.95 18.62 -13.97
CA SER A 93 11.64 17.39 -14.35
C SER A 93 11.28 16.23 -13.44
N TYR A 94 11.07 15.06 -14.05
CA TYR A 94 10.82 13.80 -13.35
C TYR A 94 11.47 12.65 -14.12
N TYR A 95 12.02 11.70 -13.36
CA TYR A 95 12.92 10.67 -13.90
C TYR A 95 12.38 9.25 -13.73
N THR A 96 11.20 9.12 -13.13
CA THR A 96 10.53 7.83 -12.92
C THR A 96 9.04 7.93 -13.24
N LEU A 97 8.48 6.85 -13.78
CA LEU A 97 7.03 6.66 -13.92
C LEU A 97 6.49 5.92 -12.69
N ILE A 98 5.38 6.40 -12.15
CA ILE A 98 4.70 5.77 -11.02
C ILE A 98 3.45 5.04 -11.53
N PRO A 99 3.18 3.81 -11.05
CA PRO A 99 1.95 3.12 -11.36
C PRO A 99 0.72 3.85 -10.80
N ARG A 100 -0.29 4.09 -11.64
CA ARG A 100 -1.60 4.52 -11.15
C ARG A 100 -2.26 3.39 -10.37
N VAL A 101 -2.62 3.65 -9.12
CA VAL A 101 -3.45 2.75 -8.32
C VAL A 101 -4.84 3.34 -8.25
N TYR A 102 -5.87 2.55 -8.57
CA TYR A 102 -7.23 2.96 -8.26
C TYR A 102 -7.37 3.16 -6.76
N THR A 103 -7.90 4.32 -6.36
CA THR A 103 -8.19 4.62 -4.95
C THR A 103 -8.95 3.45 -4.35
N ARG A 104 -8.38 2.86 -3.30
CA ARG A 104 -8.91 1.67 -2.68
C ARG A 104 -8.82 1.72 -1.16
N PRO A 105 -9.73 1.04 -0.43
CA PRO A 105 -9.61 0.88 1.00
C PRO A 105 -8.27 0.23 1.36
N TYR A 106 -7.57 0.80 2.35
CA TYR A 106 -6.32 0.25 2.88
C TYR A 106 -6.60 -1.10 3.51
N GLY A 107 -7.52 -1.16 4.48
CA GLY A 107 -7.89 -2.39 5.16
C GLY A 107 -9.09 -2.20 6.08
N GLY A 108 -9.35 -3.23 6.87
CA GLY A 108 -10.34 -3.14 7.94
C GLY A 108 -10.50 -4.42 8.75
N TRP A 109 -11.35 -4.36 9.78
CA TRP A 109 -11.63 -5.47 10.70
C TRP A 109 -12.42 -6.60 10.06
N GLN A 110 -12.12 -7.84 10.46
CA GLN A 110 -12.74 -9.05 9.94
C GLN A 110 -12.85 -10.12 10.99
N TYR A 111 -13.91 -10.91 10.90
CA TYR A 111 -14.13 -12.07 11.74
C TYR A 111 -14.28 -13.33 10.88
N ASN A 112 -14.21 -14.51 11.48
CA ASN A 112 -14.39 -15.76 10.74
C ASN A 112 -15.50 -16.64 11.31
N SER A 113 -15.76 -17.75 10.63
CA SER A 113 -16.82 -18.73 10.97
C SER A 113 -16.78 -19.28 12.41
N LEU A 114 -15.70 -19.08 13.17
CA LEU A 114 -15.69 -19.40 14.60
C LEU A 114 -16.64 -18.54 15.44
N PHE A 115 -17.06 -17.37 14.94
CA PHE A 115 -18.08 -16.56 15.60
C PHE A 115 -19.38 -17.33 15.79
N GLU A 116 -19.80 -18.06 14.77
CA GLU A 116 -20.98 -18.92 14.83
C GLU A 116 -20.76 -20.11 15.77
N GLU A 117 -19.57 -20.73 15.73
CA GLU A 117 -19.22 -21.87 16.60
C GLU A 117 -19.21 -21.50 18.09
N TYR A 118 -18.76 -20.29 18.42
CA TYR A 118 -18.69 -19.81 19.80
C TYR A 118 -19.90 -18.98 20.24
N GLU A 119 -20.91 -18.81 19.37
CA GLU A 119 -22.10 -18.01 19.62
C GLU A 119 -21.76 -16.56 20.00
N TYR A 120 -20.77 -15.97 19.33
CA TYR A 120 -20.38 -14.58 19.55
C TYR A 120 -21.19 -13.63 18.68
N GLU A 121 -21.54 -12.47 19.25
CA GLU A 121 -22.02 -11.32 18.50
C GLU A 121 -20.83 -10.55 17.91
N VAL A 122 -21.02 -9.97 16.72
CA VAL A 122 -19.99 -9.13 16.10
C VAL A 122 -19.93 -7.81 16.89
N PRO A 123 -18.76 -7.45 17.46
CA PRO A 123 -18.60 -6.19 18.19
C PRO A 123 -18.86 -5.00 17.28
N GLY A 124 -19.64 -4.04 17.78
CA GLY A 124 -19.84 -2.72 17.16
C GLY A 124 -18.76 -1.72 17.57
N THR A 125 -18.08 -1.97 18.70
CA THR A 125 -17.05 -1.07 19.23
C THR A 125 -15.69 -1.73 19.45
N ILE A 126 -14.63 -0.91 19.49
CA ILE A 126 -13.28 -1.43 19.75
C ILE A 126 -13.14 -1.89 21.20
N GLU A 127 -13.89 -1.29 22.12
CA GLU A 127 -14.03 -1.71 23.51
C GLU A 127 -14.72 -3.09 23.61
N GLU A 128 -15.82 -3.31 22.88
CA GLU A 128 -16.48 -4.62 22.82
C GLU A 128 -15.57 -5.69 22.19
N LEU A 129 -14.80 -5.33 21.16
CA LEU A 129 -13.80 -6.23 20.57
C LEU A 129 -12.72 -6.61 21.59
N TYR A 130 -12.23 -5.65 22.38
CA TYR A 130 -11.27 -5.89 23.44
C TYR A 130 -11.81 -6.86 24.49
N ASP A 131 -13.03 -6.62 25.00
CA ASP A 131 -13.67 -7.47 26.01
C ASP A 131 -13.90 -8.90 25.48
N LEU A 132 -14.37 -9.02 24.24
CA LEU A 132 -14.54 -10.30 23.57
C LEU A 132 -13.20 -11.02 23.40
N ALA A 133 -12.14 -10.29 23.05
CA ALA A 133 -10.81 -10.85 22.89
C ALA A 133 -10.26 -11.38 24.23
N VAL A 134 -10.41 -10.62 25.33
CA VAL A 134 -10.06 -11.08 26.67
C VAL A 134 -10.83 -12.36 27.02
N ALA A 135 -12.15 -12.35 26.89
CA ALA A 135 -13.00 -13.50 27.21
C ALA A 135 -12.65 -14.74 26.36
N HIS A 136 -12.39 -14.56 25.06
CA HIS A 136 -11.98 -15.65 24.18
C HIS A 136 -10.62 -16.24 24.61
N LYS A 137 -9.66 -15.39 24.97
CA LYS A 137 -8.36 -15.83 25.44
C LYS A 137 -8.45 -16.58 26.76
N GLU A 138 -9.25 -16.11 27.70
CA GLU A 138 -9.51 -16.82 28.96
C GLU A 138 -10.14 -18.19 28.73
N LYS A 139 -11.07 -18.28 27.76
CA LYS A 139 -11.76 -19.53 27.39
C LYS A 139 -10.86 -20.52 26.67
N THR A 140 -9.97 -20.07 25.77
CA THR A 140 -9.22 -20.95 24.86
C THR A 140 -7.73 -21.04 25.14
N GLY A 141 -7.18 -20.15 25.97
CA GLY A 141 -5.75 -20.00 26.20
C GLY A 141 -4.96 -19.44 25.00
N ASN A 142 -5.64 -19.03 23.93
CA ASN A 142 -5.00 -18.56 22.70
C ASN A 142 -5.30 -17.08 22.44
N ALA A 143 -4.37 -16.40 21.75
CA ALA A 143 -4.60 -15.04 21.29
C ALA A 143 -5.73 -15.03 20.23
N PRO A 144 -6.80 -14.25 20.42
CA PRO A 144 -7.98 -14.22 19.53
C PRO A 144 -7.73 -13.48 18.22
N ILE A 145 -6.77 -12.57 18.18
CA ILE A 145 -6.56 -11.68 17.03
C ILE A 145 -5.28 -12.07 16.33
N ALA A 146 -5.33 -12.19 15.01
CA ALA A 146 -4.15 -12.40 14.19
C ALA A 146 -3.82 -11.13 13.41
N ILE A 147 -2.55 -10.75 13.41
CA ILE A 147 -2.07 -9.55 12.71
C ILE A 147 -0.83 -9.90 11.89
N ASN A 148 -0.79 -9.40 10.67
CA ASN A 148 0.39 -9.49 9.83
C ASN A 148 1.41 -8.43 10.23
N VAL A 149 2.68 -8.81 10.33
CA VAL A 149 3.75 -7.89 10.70
C VAL A 149 4.59 -7.60 9.47
N TYR A 150 4.55 -6.36 8.98
CA TYR A 150 5.52 -5.85 8.01
C TYR A 150 6.74 -5.27 8.75
N GLY A 151 7.70 -6.13 9.11
CA GLY A 151 8.92 -5.71 9.80
C GLY A 151 8.72 -5.26 11.26
N ASN A 152 9.79 -4.86 11.94
CA ASN A 152 9.78 -4.61 13.40
C ASN A 152 9.33 -3.18 13.79
N ASN A 153 8.57 -2.45 12.97
CA ASN A 153 8.18 -1.07 13.26
C ASN A 153 6.72 -0.98 13.80
N PRO A 154 6.50 -0.57 15.06
CA PRO A 154 5.14 -0.38 15.62
C PRO A 154 4.31 0.69 14.89
N ALA A 155 4.94 1.64 14.19
CA ALA A 155 4.25 2.67 13.40
C ALA A 155 3.67 2.15 12.08
N THR A 156 3.93 0.89 11.73
CA THR A 156 3.38 0.18 10.55
C THR A 156 2.71 -1.13 10.95
N ASP A 157 2.33 -1.28 12.23
CA ASP A 157 1.59 -2.44 12.73
C ASP A 157 0.11 -2.32 12.29
N ASP A 158 -0.36 -3.28 11.49
CA ASP A 158 -1.76 -3.35 11.02
C ASP A 158 -2.76 -3.35 12.20
N LEU A 159 -2.34 -3.82 13.39
CA LEU A 159 -3.16 -3.71 14.59
C LEU A 159 -3.40 -2.25 15.00
N PHE A 160 -2.33 -1.44 15.00
CA PHE A 160 -2.45 -0.06 15.43
C PHE A 160 -3.30 0.74 14.43
N GLU A 161 -3.16 0.48 13.12
CA GLU A 161 -4.06 1.07 12.11
C GLU A 161 -5.52 0.68 12.36
N GLY A 162 -5.81 -0.58 12.67
CA GLY A 162 -7.17 -1.01 12.98
C GLY A 162 -7.78 -0.37 14.22
N ILE A 163 -6.96 -0.11 15.23
CA ILE A 163 -7.40 0.60 16.43
C ILE A 163 -7.55 2.09 16.13
N ALA A 164 -6.58 2.71 15.45
CA ALA A 164 -6.62 4.12 15.07
C ALA A 164 -7.85 4.45 14.22
N THR A 165 -8.20 3.57 13.28
CA THR A 165 -9.41 3.74 12.47
C THR A 165 -10.70 3.69 13.29
N ALA A 166 -10.76 2.84 14.31
CA ALA A 166 -11.90 2.83 15.23
C ALA A 166 -12.03 4.14 16.04
N PHE A 167 -10.91 4.80 16.38
CA PHE A 167 -10.89 6.13 16.99
C PHE A 167 -11.05 7.27 15.98
N GLY A 168 -11.36 6.97 14.71
CA GLY A 168 -11.60 7.99 13.70
C GLY A 168 -10.35 8.76 13.29
N THR A 169 -9.16 8.18 13.45
CA THR A 169 -7.87 8.73 13.05
C THR A 169 -7.13 7.71 12.16
N THR A 170 -5.81 7.79 12.01
CA THR A 170 -5.00 6.77 11.32
C THR A 170 -3.65 6.65 12.01
N ALA A 171 -3.00 5.48 11.92
CA ALA A 171 -1.68 5.23 12.51
C ALA A 171 -0.55 5.92 11.71
N PHE A 172 -0.82 6.30 10.46
CA PHE A 172 0.14 7.00 9.62
C PHE A 172 0.50 8.37 10.19
N LEU A 173 1.79 8.72 10.10
CA LEU A 173 2.32 9.99 10.61
C LEU A 173 1.75 11.20 9.86
N PHE A 174 1.48 11.04 8.56
CA PHE A 174 0.90 12.07 7.71
C PHE A 174 -0.18 11.46 6.82
N ALA A 175 -1.22 12.22 6.55
CA ALA A 175 -2.33 11.84 5.67
C ALA A 175 -2.98 13.09 5.08
N HIS A 176 -3.83 12.91 4.07
CA HIS A 176 -4.81 13.93 3.71
C HIS A 176 -6.15 13.64 4.39
N ASP A 177 -6.83 14.65 4.92
CA ASP A 177 -8.19 14.54 5.42
C ASP A 177 -9.25 14.50 4.29
N SER A 178 -10.53 14.55 4.67
CA SER A 178 -11.67 14.52 3.73
C SER A 178 -11.77 15.76 2.84
N ASP A 179 -11.30 16.91 3.32
CA ASP A 179 -11.20 18.14 2.53
C ASP A 179 -9.90 18.16 1.70
N GLY A 180 -9.12 17.09 1.86
CA GLY A 180 -7.85 16.84 1.25
C GLY A 180 -6.70 17.53 1.97
N ASN A 181 -6.86 18.26 3.07
CA ASN A 181 -5.73 18.97 3.68
C ASN A 181 -4.67 17.99 4.16
N PHE A 182 -3.40 18.30 3.90
CA PHE A 182 -2.30 17.54 4.46
C PHE A 182 -2.23 17.82 5.96
N ILE A 183 -2.27 16.77 6.76
CA ILE A 183 -2.32 16.83 8.22
C ILE A 183 -1.40 15.79 8.83
N SER A 184 -1.10 15.96 10.12
CA SER A 184 -0.46 14.92 10.92
C SER A 184 -1.43 14.41 12.00
N PRO A 185 -1.92 13.15 11.90
CA PRO A 185 -2.82 12.54 12.87
C PRO A 185 -2.29 12.53 14.31
N VAL A 186 -0.96 12.52 14.48
CA VAL A 186 -0.30 12.51 15.81
C VAL A 186 -0.53 13.80 16.61
N LEU A 187 -1.01 14.87 15.98
CA LEU A 187 -1.36 16.13 16.65
C LEU A 187 -2.77 16.07 17.29
N ASP A 188 -3.55 15.03 17.01
CA ASP A 188 -4.91 14.86 17.50
C ASP A 188 -4.96 13.90 18.70
N GLU A 189 -5.65 14.30 19.78
CA GLU A 189 -5.80 13.48 20.99
C GLU A 189 -6.41 12.09 20.72
N ARG A 190 -7.21 11.93 19.65
CA ARG A 190 -7.74 10.63 19.21
C ARG A 190 -6.65 9.63 18.88
N TRP A 191 -5.51 10.10 18.37
CA TRP A 191 -4.35 9.23 18.10
C TRP A 191 -3.73 8.70 19.40
N PHE A 192 -3.65 9.53 20.44
CA PHE A 192 -3.20 9.09 21.75
C PHE A 192 -4.19 8.11 22.39
N ASP A 193 -5.49 8.34 22.25
CA ASP A 193 -6.53 7.41 22.72
C ASP A 193 -6.43 6.04 22.04
N ALA A 194 -6.20 6.03 20.73
CA ALA A 194 -5.90 4.81 19.99
C ALA A 194 -4.64 4.11 20.51
N LEU A 195 -3.56 4.86 20.79
CA LEU A 195 -2.31 4.30 21.32
C LEU A 195 -2.52 3.67 22.70
N ARG A 196 -3.36 4.26 23.56
CA ARG A 196 -3.75 3.68 24.85
C ARG A 196 -4.47 2.35 24.66
N MET A 197 -5.44 2.28 23.75
CA MET A 197 -6.15 1.04 23.45
C MET A 197 -5.20 -0.03 22.87
N TYR A 198 -4.32 0.36 21.94
CA TYR A 198 -3.28 -0.53 21.40
C TYR A 198 -2.36 -1.10 22.49
N HIS A 199 -1.96 -0.29 23.47
CA HIS A 199 -1.22 -0.77 24.62
C HIS A 199 -1.97 -1.82 25.42
N LEU A 200 -3.30 -1.69 25.61
CA LEU A 200 -4.10 -2.72 26.29
C LEU A 200 -4.08 -4.05 25.54
N PHE A 201 -4.30 -4.05 24.22
CA PHE A 201 -4.25 -5.25 23.39
C PHE A 201 -2.89 -5.96 23.47
N ARG A 202 -1.80 -5.19 23.48
CA ARG A 202 -0.43 -5.73 23.60
C ARG A 202 -0.13 -6.23 25.00
N ARG A 203 -0.41 -5.44 26.04
CA ARG A 203 -0.18 -5.79 27.45
C ARG A 203 -0.85 -7.11 27.80
N ASP A 204 -2.09 -7.28 27.35
CA ASP A 204 -2.89 -8.47 27.66
C ASP A 204 -2.65 -9.61 26.66
N ASN A 205 -1.67 -9.45 25.76
CA ASN A 205 -1.23 -10.43 24.77
C ASN A 205 -2.40 -11.01 23.97
N LEU A 206 -3.30 -10.15 23.49
CA LEU A 206 -4.50 -10.54 22.74
C LEU A 206 -4.22 -10.81 21.27
N VAL A 207 -2.98 -10.57 20.84
CA VAL A 207 -2.59 -10.58 19.43
C VAL A 207 -1.53 -11.64 19.20
N TRP A 208 -1.75 -12.46 18.17
CA TRP A 208 -0.75 -13.31 17.58
C TRP A 208 -0.18 -12.62 16.34
N TYR A 209 1.12 -12.38 16.37
CA TYR A 209 1.87 -11.81 15.26
C TYR A 209 2.43 -12.93 14.40
N SER A 210 2.04 -12.98 13.11
CA SER A 210 2.65 -13.92 12.17
C SER A 210 4.05 -13.45 11.78
N GLU A 211 5.07 -14.29 11.95
CA GLU A 211 6.38 -14.04 11.33
C GLU A 211 6.22 -13.96 9.80
N TYR A 212 7.01 -13.10 9.16
CA TYR A 212 7.02 -12.68 7.75
C TYR A 212 7.12 -13.85 6.75
N ASN A 213 6.11 -14.70 6.74
CA ASN A 213 6.04 -15.83 5.86
C ASN A 213 4.56 -16.00 5.56
N TRP A 214 4.15 -15.71 4.33
CA TRP A 214 2.78 -15.93 3.84
C TRP A 214 2.31 -17.39 3.98
N SER A 215 3.21 -18.32 4.33
CA SER A 215 2.90 -19.70 4.74
C SER A 215 2.54 -19.85 6.24
N ALA A 216 2.89 -18.90 7.10
CA ALA A 216 2.51 -18.83 8.51
C ALA A 216 1.02 -18.55 8.70
N TYR A 217 0.33 -17.94 7.73
CA TYR A 217 -1.13 -17.89 7.72
C TYR A 217 -1.73 -19.31 7.73
N ASN A 218 -1.12 -20.30 7.06
CA ASN A 218 -1.54 -21.70 7.14
C ASN A 218 -1.38 -22.30 8.55
N ASN A 219 -0.61 -21.62 9.41
CA ASN A 219 -0.39 -21.95 10.81
C ASN A 219 -1.04 -20.95 11.76
N LEU A 220 -1.99 -20.12 11.30
CA LEU A 220 -2.89 -19.41 12.20
C LEU A 220 -3.37 -20.43 13.22
N LYS A 221 -2.92 -20.27 14.48
CA LYS A 221 -3.31 -21.20 15.54
C LYS A 221 -4.83 -21.29 15.48
N ASN A 222 -5.36 -22.50 15.57
CA ASN A 222 -6.74 -22.88 15.29
C ASN A 222 -7.83 -22.07 16.04
N ASN A 223 -7.53 -20.99 16.78
CA ASN A 223 -8.52 -20.24 17.55
C ASN A 223 -8.46 -18.72 17.33
N CYS A 224 -7.67 -18.18 16.40
CA CYS A 224 -7.85 -16.75 16.07
C CYS A 224 -9.22 -16.55 15.39
N ILE A 225 -9.99 -15.60 15.91
CA ILE A 225 -11.37 -15.30 15.50
C ILE A 225 -11.47 -13.95 14.79
N PHE A 226 -10.49 -13.07 14.96
CA PHE A 226 -10.45 -11.72 14.42
C PHE A 226 -9.12 -11.40 13.73
N THR A 227 -9.14 -10.48 12.77
CA THR A 227 -7.95 -9.88 12.16
C THR A 227 -8.27 -8.46 11.69
N TYR A 228 -7.26 -7.62 11.59
CA TYR A 228 -7.29 -6.43 10.76
C TYR A 228 -6.52 -6.75 9.48
N GLY A 229 -7.22 -6.81 8.36
CA GLY A 229 -6.63 -7.19 7.09
C GLY A 229 -6.49 -5.99 6.17
N VAL A 230 -5.29 -5.76 5.63
CA VAL A 230 -5.11 -4.94 4.44
C VAL A 230 -5.86 -5.63 3.29
N SER A 231 -6.56 -4.86 2.45
CA SER A 231 -7.39 -5.39 1.35
C SER A 231 -6.64 -6.32 0.39
N THR A 232 -5.31 -6.31 0.47
CA THR A 232 -4.37 -7.08 -0.35
C THR A 232 -3.79 -8.33 0.29
N SER A 233 -3.85 -8.48 1.61
CA SER A 233 -3.26 -9.62 2.32
C SER A 233 -4.24 -10.77 2.55
N MET A 234 -5.47 -10.63 2.08
CA MET A 234 -6.57 -11.54 2.37
C MET A 234 -6.48 -12.85 1.56
N ARG A 235 -6.05 -13.92 2.22
CA ARG A 235 -6.16 -15.29 1.72
C ARG A 235 -7.35 -15.97 2.39
N THR A 236 -8.54 -15.81 1.82
CA THR A 236 -9.76 -16.52 2.25
C THR A 236 -9.70 -18.02 1.94
N ASP A 237 -8.79 -18.45 1.06
CA ASP A 237 -8.93 -19.76 0.40
C ASP A 237 -7.97 -20.85 0.93
N ASN A 238 -7.02 -20.50 1.79
CA ASN A 238 -6.06 -21.46 2.38
C ASN A 238 -6.33 -21.79 3.85
N LEU A 239 -7.38 -21.21 4.43
CA LEU A 239 -7.85 -21.51 5.77
C LEU A 239 -9.18 -22.24 5.58
N ASN A 240 -9.44 -23.32 6.30
CA ASN A 240 -10.77 -23.99 6.28
C ASN A 240 -11.88 -23.10 6.90
N ARG A 241 -11.78 -21.78 6.80
CA ARG A 241 -12.60 -20.77 7.48
C ARG A 241 -12.94 -19.66 6.52
N VAL A 242 -14.23 -19.34 6.48
CA VAL A 242 -14.74 -18.17 5.77
C VAL A 242 -14.50 -16.94 6.65
N TRP A 243 -13.82 -15.94 6.10
CA TRP A 243 -13.64 -14.63 6.72
C TRP A 243 -14.68 -13.65 6.16
N THR A 244 -15.26 -12.85 7.05
CA THR A 244 -16.36 -11.95 6.77
C THR A 244 -16.00 -10.54 7.25
N VAL A 245 -16.35 -9.55 6.43
CA VAL A 245 -16.25 -8.13 6.76
C VAL A 245 -17.52 -7.73 7.53
N PRO A 246 -17.42 -7.07 8.71
CA PRO A 246 -18.58 -6.50 9.40
C PRO A 246 -19.34 -5.52 8.51
N VAL A 247 -20.67 -5.47 8.64
CA VAL A 247 -21.53 -4.57 7.85
C VAL A 247 -21.48 -3.11 8.31
N VAL A 248 -20.86 -2.84 9.46
CA VAL A 248 -20.61 -1.51 10.02
C VAL A 248 -19.16 -1.47 10.50
N ASN A 249 -18.48 -0.34 10.30
CA ASN A 249 -17.14 -0.17 10.85
C ASN A 249 -17.16 -0.19 12.38
N ILE A 250 -16.23 -0.93 12.97
CA ILE A 250 -15.95 -0.87 14.40
C ILE A 250 -15.47 0.55 14.73
N LYS A 251 -16.10 1.20 15.72
CA LYS A 251 -15.73 2.53 16.20
C LYS A 251 -15.55 2.55 17.72
N SER A 252 -14.78 3.48 18.27
CA SER A 252 -14.80 3.69 19.72
C SER A 252 -16.09 4.37 20.16
N ASP A 253 -16.53 4.09 21.38
CA ASP A 253 -17.62 4.81 22.04
C ASP A 253 -17.28 6.29 22.32
N THR A 254 -16.01 6.66 22.31
CA THR A 254 -15.57 8.04 22.52
C THR A 254 -15.67 8.91 21.26
N VAL A 255 -15.98 8.31 20.10
CA VAL A 255 -16.06 9.02 18.82
C VAL A 255 -17.40 8.84 18.13
N ASP A 256 -17.79 9.88 17.40
CA ASP A 256 -18.99 9.92 16.56
C ASP A 256 -18.82 9.08 15.29
N LYS A 257 -17.62 9.06 14.71
CA LYS A 257 -17.30 8.37 13.46
C LYS A 257 -15.95 7.66 13.56
N ALA A 258 -15.94 6.39 13.13
CA ALA A 258 -14.71 5.72 12.70
C ALA A 258 -14.16 6.42 11.44
N SER A 259 -12.93 6.08 11.08
CA SER A 259 -12.33 6.51 9.84
C SER A 259 -12.17 5.35 8.88
N SER A 260 -12.02 5.71 7.61
CA SER A 260 -11.53 4.83 6.56
C SER A 260 -10.28 5.45 5.97
N LEU A 261 -9.28 4.60 5.76
CA LEU A 261 -8.06 4.97 5.07
C LEU A 261 -8.12 4.41 3.66
N ALA A 262 -7.85 5.27 2.68
CA ALA A 262 -7.68 4.85 1.31
C ALA A 262 -6.26 5.11 0.81
N VAL A 263 -5.78 4.25 -0.07
CA VAL A 263 -4.48 4.39 -0.73
C VAL A 263 -4.71 4.80 -2.17
N THR A 264 -3.99 5.83 -2.61
CA THR A 264 -4.16 6.40 -3.96
C THR A 264 -2.95 6.21 -4.88
N ASN A 265 -1.82 5.68 -4.40
CA ASN A 265 -0.64 5.38 -5.24
C ASN A 265 0.16 4.15 -4.74
N ALA A 266 0.95 3.55 -5.63
CA ALA A 266 1.83 2.43 -5.32
C ALA A 266 3.19 2.97 -4.87
N VAL A 267 3.63 2.55 -3.69
CA VAL A 267 4.79 3.11 -2.97
C VAL A 267 6.11 2.44 -3.35
N TYR A 268 6.12 1.42 -4.20
CA TYR A 268 7.26 0.50 -4.23
C TYR A 268 7.78 0.13 -5.61
N HIS A 269 7.16 0.53 -6.71
CA HIS A 269 7.58 0.07 -8.04
C HIS A 269 7.59 1.22 -9.04
N HIS A 270 8.74 1.87 -9.26
CA HIS A 270 8.85 2.88 -10.33
C HIS A 270 9.70 2.39 -11.48
N ILE A 271 9.41 2.94 -12.65
CA ILE A 271 10.09 2.59 -13.88
C ILE A 271 10.92 3.78 -14.34
N ALA A 272 12.19 3.53 -14.64
CA ALA A 272 13.13 4.56 -15.09
C ALA A 272 13.80 4.17 -16.41
N VAL A 273 14.00 5.14 -17.30
CA VAL A 273 14.65 4.94 -18.60
C VAL A 273 16.05 5.54 -18.54
N SER A 274 17.06 4.82 -19.01
CA SER A 274 18.42 5.33 -19.06
C SER A 274 18.54 6.46 -20.09
N ASN A 275 19.25 7.54 -19.73
CA ASN A 275 19.52 8.66 -20.63
C ASN A 275 20.54 8.33 -21.75
N TYR A 276 21.18 7.17 -21.66
CA TYR A 276 22.26 6.78 -22.57
C TYR A 276 21.81 5.84 -23.70
N CYS A 277 20.52 5.54 -23.77
CA CYS A 277 19.96 4.74 -24.85
C CYS A 277 20.07 5.48 -26.19
N GLU A 278 20.29 4.75 -27.28
CA GLU A 278 20.13 5.32 -28.63
C GLU A 278 18.67 5.79 -28.84
N ASP A 279 18.46 6.82 -29.66
CA ASP A 279 17.13 7.42 -29.89
C ASP A 279 16.08 6.38 -30.34
N GLU A 280 16.47 5.40 -31.16
CA GLU A 280 15.59 4.31 -31.61
C GLU A 280 15.21 3.35 -30.48
N VAL A 281 16.14 3.08 -29.56
CA VAL A 281 15.91 2.24 -28.37
C VAL A 281 15.01 2.98 -27.38
N THR A 282 15.34 4.23 -27.05
CA THR A 282 14.49 5.13 -26.25
C THR A 282 13.09 5.19 -26.83
N ALA A 283 12.99 5.31 -28.16
CA ALA A 283 11.71 5.39 -28.83
C ALA A 283 10.83 4.17 -28.62
N LYS A 284 11.44 2.99 -28.72
CA LYS A 284 10.76 1.72 -28.56
C LYS A 284 10.40 1.45 -27.10
N ILE A 285 11.24 1.84 -26.15
CA ILE A 285 10.94 1.77 -24.71
C ILE A 285 9.71 2.62 -24.38
N LEU A 286 9.67 3.88 -24.82
CA LEU A 286 8.53 4.76 -24.55
C LEU A 286 7.23 4.24 -25.17
N GLU A 287 7.28 3.67 -26.37
CA GLU A 287 6.14 3.00 -27.01
C GLU A 287 5.62 1.83 -26.17
N ILE A 288 6.53 1.00 -25.62
CA ILE A 288 6.18 -0.11 -24.73
C ILE A 288 5.55 0.41 -23.43
N LEU A 289 6.17 1.41 -22.80
CA LEU A 289 5.67 1.99 -21.54
C LEU A 289 4.29 2.60 -21.72
N ASP A 290 4.06 3.33 -22.82
CA ASP A 290 2.74 3.88 -23.12
C ASP A 290 1.71 2.79 -23.40
N PHE A 291 2.07 1.73 -24.12
CA PHE A 291 1.19 0.57 -24.32
C PHE A 291 0.78 -0.10 -23.00
N LEU A 292 1.69 -0.22 -22.03
CA LEU A 292 1.41 -0.82 -20.72
C LEU A 292 0.35 -0.08 -19.89
N THR A 293 -0.07 1.10 -20.34
CA THR A 293 -1.13 1.90 -19.72
C THR A 293 -2.49 1.80 -20.44
N THR A 294 -2.54 1.10 -21.57
CA THR A 294 -3.80 0.79 -22.26
C THR A 294 -4.55 -0.34 -21.54
N GLU A 295 -5.85 -0.50 -21.80
CA GLU A 295 -6.63 -1.64 -21.28
C GLU A 295 -5.96 -2.98 -21.60
N GLU A 296 -5.52 -3.17 -22.86
CA GLU A 296 -4.81 -4.37 -23.29
C GLU A 296 -3.49 -4.57 -22.53
N GLY A 297 -2.72 -3.50 -22.31
CA GLY A 297 -1.47 -3.54 -21.55
C GLY A 297 -1.69 -3.93 -20.08
N ILE A 298 -2.68 -3.31 -19.44
CA ILE A 298 -3.07 -3.61 -18.06
C ILE A 298 -3.54 -5.06 -17.95
N GLU A 299 -4.39 -5.52 -18.87
CA GLU A 299 -4.85 -6.90 -18.89
C GLU A 299 -3.71 -7.89 -19.07
N ARG A 300 -2.75 -7.54 -19.94
CA ARG A 300 -1.58 -8.39 -20.18
C ARG A 300 -0.69 -8.52 -18.96
N VAL A 301 -0.52 -7.45 -18.18
CA VAL A 301 0.23 -7.47 -16.91
C VAL A 301 -0.50 -8.29 -15.85
N TYR A 302 -1.80 -8.05 -15.64
CA TYR A 302 -2.50 -8.59 -14.47
C TYR A 302 -3.25 -9.89 -14.71
N PHE A 303 -3.72 -10.14 -15.93
CA PHE A 303 -4.60 -11.26 -16.27
C PHE A 303 -3.97 -12.23 -17.28
N GLY A 304 -3.06 -11.75 -18.12
CA GLY A 304 -2.30 -12.57 -19.07
C GLY A 304 -2.87 -12.53 -20.50
N GLU A 305 -3.37 -13.66 -21.00
CA GLU A 305 -3.92 -13.76 -22.36
C GLU A 305 -5.35 -14.30 -22.32
N GLU A 306 -6.28 -13.55 -22.90
CA GLU A 306 -7.67 -13.98 -23.02
C GLU A 306 -7.75 -15.33 -23.73
N GLY A 307 -8.61 -16.23 -23.24
CA GLY A 307 -8.75 -17.58 -23.73
C GLY A 307 -7.63 -18.54 -23.29
N LYS A 308 -6.52 -18.06 -22.71
CA LYS A 308 -5.48 -18.89 -22.08
C LYS A 308 -5.55 -18.86 -20.56
N THR A 309 -5.57 -17.67 -19.96
CA THR A 309 -5.49 -17.46 -18.50
C THR A 309 -6.79 -16.91 -17.93
N PHE A 310 -7.53 -16.10 -18.68
CA PHE A 310 -8.84 -15.57 -18.30
C PHE A 310 -9.83 -15.58 -19.46
N GLU A 311 -11.11 -15.37 -19.17
CA GLU A 311 -12.19 -15.11 -20.12
C GLU A 311 -13.12 -14.04 -19.54
N ILE A 312 -13.81 -13.29 -20.40
CA ILE A 312 -14.92 -12.44 -19.98
C ILE A 312 -16.17 -13.29 -19.80
N ASN A 313 -16.73 -13.27 -18.60
CA ASN A 313 -17.94 -14.03 -18.28
C ASN A 313 -19.21 -13.35 -18.81
N LYS A 314 -20.38 -13.96 -18.58
CA LYS A 314 -21.67 -13.43 -19.06
C LYS A 314 -22.06 -12.07 -18.47
N ASP A 315 -21.48 -11.70 -17.34
CA ASP A 315 -21.72 -10.44 -16.64
C ASP A 315 -20.71 -9.36 -17.06
N GLY A 316 -19.87 -9.62 -18.07
CA GLY A 316 -18.83 -8.69 -18.51
C GLY A 316 -17.61 -8.64 -17.58
N LYS A 317 -17.49 -9.58 -16.64
CA LYS A 317 -16.39 -9.62 -15.65
C LYS A 317 -15.28 -10.57 -16.05
N ILE A 318 -14.05 -10.24 -15.70
CA ILE A 318 -12.88 -11.09 -15.89
C ILE A 318 -12.97 -12.29 -14.96
N ALA A 319 -12.98 -13.49 -15.54
CA ALA A 319 -12.99 -14.77 -14.84
C ALA A 319 -11.75 -15.59 -15.22
N TYR A 320 -10.98 -16.01 -14.23
CA TYR A 320 -9.79 -16.82 -14.46
C TYR A 320 -10.15 -18.25 -14.87
N LYS A 321 -9.49 -18.78 -15.91
CA LYS A 321 -9.77 -20.12 -16.46
C LYS A 321 -9.30 -21.27 -15.57
N GLN A 322 -8.47 -21.00 -14.57
CA GLN A 322 -8.01 -22.00 -13.60
C GLN A 322 -8.24 -21.46 -12.19
N PRO A 323 -8.63 -22.32 -11.23
CA PRO A 323 -8.64 -21.93 -9.84
C PRO A 323 -7.22 -21.49 -9.50
N ILE A 324 -7.07 -20.21 -9.24
CA ILE A 324 -5.83 -19.64 -8.78
C ILE A 324 -5.67 -20.16 -7.35
N ASN A 325 -5.03 -21.31 -7.18
CA ASN A 325 -4.93 -22.00 -5.90
C ASN A 325 -4.09 -21.24 -4.83
N LYS A 326 -3.77 -19.97 -5.09
CA LYS A 326 -3.14 -19.00 -4.18
C LYS A 326 -3.52 -17.61 -4.69
N SER A 327 -4.41 -16.91 -3.98
CA SER A 327 -4.76 -15.48 -4.13
C SER A 327 -3.87 -14.71 -5.11
N ILE A 328 -4.39 -14.30 -6.27
CA ILE A 328 -3.83 -13.15 -6.97
C ILE A 328 -4.28 -11.95 -6.14
N CYS A 329 -3.50 -11.63 -5.11
CA CYS A 329 -3.29 -10.24 -4.81
C CYS A 329 -1.94 -9.88 -5.44
N PRO A 330 -1.93 -9.35 -6.66
CA PRO A 330 -0.70 -8.92 -7.32
C PRO A 330 -0.21 -7.59 -6.74
N ILE A 331 -0.87 -7.08 -5.70
CA ILE A 331 -0.67 -5.72 -5.23
C ILE A 331 0.54 -5.58 -4.30
N PHE A 332 1.04 -6.66 -3.69
CA PHE A 332 2.24 -6.60 -2.84
C PHE A 332 3.02 -7.91 -2.72
N THR A 333 3.15 -8.73 -3.77
CA THR A 333 4.11 -9.85 -3.69
C THR A 333 5.53 -9.36 -3.91
N ASN A 334 6.00 -8.51 -3.00
CA ASN A 334 7.43 -8.35 -2.78
C ASN A 334 7.90 -9.60 -2.02
N THR A 335 8.07 -10.72 -2.73
CA THR A 335 8.81 -11.91 -2.28
C THR A 335 8.69 -12.98 -3.35
N GLN A 336 9.84 -13.37 -3.92
CA GLN A 336 10.49 -14.70 -3.87
C GLN A 336 9.64 -16.00 -3.82
N SER A 337 8.35 -15.95 -4.09
CA SER A 337 7.52 -17.11 -4.32
C SER A 337 7.89 -17.63 -5.70
N LYS A 338 8.78 -18.62 -5.74
CA LYS A 338 9.00 -19.53 -6.89
C LYS A 338 7.71 -20.30 -7.31
N SER A 339 6.53 -19.84 -6.87
CA SER A 339 5.24 -20.51 -6.93
C SER A 339 4.06 -19.57 -7.20
N LEU A 340 4.27 -18.32 -7.65
CA LEU A 340 3.28 -17.77 -8.59
C LEU A 340 3.17 -18.83 -9.70
N PRO A 341 1.98 -19.35 -10.02
CA PRO A 341 1.91 -20.56 -10.82
C PRO A 341 2.63 -20.27 -12.13
N TYR A 342 3.70 -21.04 -12.40
CA TYR A 342 4.59 -21.11 -13.58
C TYR A 342 3.93 -20.88 -14.96
N ARG A 343 2.60 -20.80 -15.02
CA ARG A 343 1.75 -20.52 -16.18
C ARG A 343 1.49 -19.02 -16.39
N PHE A 344 1.41 -18.21 -15.33
CA PHE A 344 1.24 -16.76 -15.46
C PHE A 344 2.48 -16.12 -16.09
N GLU A 345 3.69 -16.53 -15.69
CA GLU A 345 4.96 -16.09 -16.31
C GLU A 345 5.05 -16.36 -17.83
N LYS A 346 4.31 -17.37 -18.32
CA LYS A 346 4.28 -17.70 -19.75
C LYS A 346 3.40 -16.74 -20.55
N TYR A 347 2.24 -16.37 -20.01
CA TYR A 347 1.18 -15.66 -20.73
C TYR A 347 0.90 -14.25 -20.21
N GLY A 348 1.52 -13.81 -19.12
CA GLY A 348 1.42 -12.45 -18.59
C GLY A 348 2.76 -11.74 -18.57
N LEU A 349 2.70 -10.45 -18.23
CA LEU A 349 3.86 -9.67 -17.82
C LEU A 349 3.91 -9.65 -16.29
N ASP A 350 5.10 -9.50 -15.73
CA ASP A 350 5.26 -9.45 -14.27
C ASP A 350 4.74 -8.11 -13.71
N HIS A 351 4.39 -8.06 -12.43
CA HIS A 351 3.90 -6.85 -11.75
C HIS A 351 4.89 -5.68 -11.81
N TYR A 352 6.18 -5.96 -12.00
CA TYR A 352 7.22 -4.96 -12.25
C TYR A 352 7.00 -4.11 -13.52
N PHE A 353 6.14 -4.55 -14.44
CA PHE A 353 5.73 -3.78 -15.64
C PHE A 353 4.44 -2.99 -15.44
N ALA A 354 3.83 -3.01 -14.26
CA ALA A 354 2.59 -2.31 -14.02
C ALA A 354 2.80 -0.80 -14.02
N LEU A 355 2.15 -0.08 -14.94
CA LEU A 355 2.01 1.38 -14.90
C LEU A 355 0.59 1.82 -14.55
N SER A 356 -0.35 0.89 -14.48
CA SER A 356 -1.66 1.09 -13.89
C SER A 356 -2.17 -0.24 -13.33
N TYR A 357 -2.80 -0.18 -12.16
CA TYR A 357 -3.54 -1.31 -11.59
C TYR A 357 -4.90 -1.40 -12.27
N PRO A 358 -5.46 -2.61 -12.50
CA PRO A 358 -6.80 -2.74 -13.05
C PRO A 358 -7.83 -2.27 -12.02
N ASP A 359 -9.00 -1.87 -12.51
CA ASP A 359 -10.17 -1.74 -11.65
C ASP A 359 -10.61 -3.14 -11.20
N TRP A 360 -10.30 -3.48 -9.95
CA TRP A 360 -10.57 -4.80 -9.39
C TRP A 360 -12.06 -5.14 -9.27
N SER A 361 -12.96 -4.15 -9.33
CA SER A 361 -14.43 -4.37 -9.32
C SER A 361 -14.91 -5.17 -10.56
N THR A 362 -14.12 -5.11 -11.64
CA THR A 362 -14.37 -5.82 -12.91
C THR A 362 -14.02 -7.30 -12.85
N THR A 363 -13.47 -7.80 -11.75
CA THR A 363 -13.06 -9.21 -11.59
C THR A 363 -14.11 -10.03 -10.84
N ALA A 364 -14.39 -11.26 -11.29
CA ALA A 364 -15.47 -12.08 -10.76
C ALA A 364 -15.18 -12.76 -9.41
N HIS A 365 -13.92 -12.79 -8.96
CA HIS A 365 -13.48 -13.60 -7.80
C HIS A 365 -12.93 -12.76 -6.62
N ASN A 366 -13.10 -11.44 -6.63
CA ASN A 366 -12.56 -10.59 -5.58
C ASN A 366 -13.62 -10.22 -4.51
N THR A 367 -14.23 -11.22 -3.89
CA THR A 367 -15.37 -11.05 -2.97
C THR A 367 -15.02 -10.21 -1.74
N SER A 368 -13.79 -10.30 -1.24
CA SER A 368 -13.38 -9.55 -0.05
C SER A 368 -13.04 -8.08 -0.35
N PHE A 369 -12.39 -7.79 -1.48
CA PHE A 369 -12.21 -6.41 -1.91
C PHE A 369 -13.55 -5.75 -2.20
N GLN A 370 -14.45 -6.45 -2.90
CA GLN A 370 -15.78 -5.93 -3.17
C GLN A 370 -16.55 -5.68 -1.87
N ALA A 371 -16.50 -6.59 -0.89
CA ALA A 371 -17.12 -6.37 0.41
C ALA A 371 -16.57 -5.11 1.13
N TRP A 372 -15.28 -4.81 0.99
CA TRP A 372 -14.70 -3.57 1.51
C TRP A 372 -15.16 -2.33 0.74
N VAL A 373 -15.20 -2.39 -0.59
CA VAL A 373 -15.73 -1.30 -1.41
C VAL A 373 -17.18 -1.03 -1.03
N ASP A 374 -18.01 -2.07 -0.98
CA ASP A 374 -19.42 -1.99 -0.60
C ASP A 374 -19.58 -1.42 0.83
N LEU A 375 -18.72 -1.81 1.77
CA LEU A 375 -18.76 -1.27 3.13
C LEU A 375 -18.41 0.21 3.17
N ASN A 376 -17.38 0.62 2.43
CA ASN A 376 -16.98 2.03 2.36
C ASN A 376 -18.05 2.88 1.68
N GLU A 377 -18.66 2.37 0.62
CA GLU A 377 -19.79 3.03 -0.04
C GLU A 377 -21.00 3.14 0.90
N LEU A 378 -21.36 2.05 1.59
CA LEU A 378 -22.48 2.03 2.54
C LEU A 378 -22.31 3.03 3.68
N ASN A 379 -21.07 3.27 4.10
CA ASN A 379 -20.75 4.10 5.26
C ASN A 379 -20.06 5.42 4.92
N HIS A 380 -19.97 5.80 3.64
CA HIS A 380 -19.23 6.97 3.16
C HIS A 380 -19.59 8.25 3.96
N ASP A 381 -20.87 8.49 4.19
CA ASP A 381 -21.35 9.70 4.88
C ASP A 381 -21.18 9.63 6.42
N ASN A 382 -20.96 8.43 6.95
CA ASN A 382 -20.87 8.14 8.39
C ASN A 382 -19.43 7.84 8.85
N GLN A 383 -18.44 8.12 8.01
CA GLN A 383 -17.02 7.93 8.33
C GLN A 383 -16.21 9.18 8.08
N ARG A 384 -15.05 9.26 8.73
CA ARG A 384 -13.98 10.20 8.37
C ARG A 384 -13.14 9.56 7.28
N TYR A 385 -12.76 10.32 6.26
CA TYR A 385 -11.95 9.77 5.17
C TYR A 385 -10.54 10.31 5.26
N TYR A 386 -9.57 9.41 5.24
CA TYR A 386 -8.15 9.75 5.08
C TYR A 386 -7.64 9.16 3.77
N LYS A 387 -6.81 9.94 3.07
CA LYS A 387 -6.06 9.45 1.90
C LYS A 387 -4.58 9.37 2.26
N LEU A 388 -4.04 8.16 2.16
CA LEU A 388 -2.61 7.94 2.14
C LEU A 388 -2.10 8.16 0.73
N ILE A 389 -1.24 9.16 0.61
CA ILE A 389 -0.43 9.39 -0.58
C ILE A 389 1.00 9.19 -0.14
N SER A 390 1.74 8.35 -0.84
CA SER A 390 3.16 8.22 -0.60
C SER A 390 3.86 9.52 -0.93
N TYR A 391 4.44 10.14 0.09
CA TYR A 391 5.28 11.31 -0.07
C TYR A 391 6.73 10.85 -0.16
N TYR A 392 7.39 11.14 -1.28
CA TYR A 392 8.83 11.23 -1.29
C TYR A 392 9.18 12.69 -1.03
N PHE A 393 9.78 12.92 0.12
CA PHE A 393 10.26 14.23 0.52
C PHE A 393 11.56 14.50 -0.23
N LEU A 394 11.44 14.87 -1.51
CA LEU A 394 12.58 15.14 -2.39
C LEU A 394 13.29 16.46 -2.07
N ASP A 395 12.66 17.33 -1.26
CA ASP A 395 13.34 18.48 -0.68
C ASP A 395 14.10 18.06 0.59
N ASP A 396 15.43 18.19 0.57
CA ASP A 396 16.31 17.77 1.66
C ASP A 396 15.94 18.41 3.01
N LYS A 397 15.54 19.70 3.02
CA LYS A 397 15.20 20.40 4.27
C LYS A 397 13.87 19.92 4.83
N ILE A 398 12.89 19.65 3.98
CA ILE A 398 11.62 19.06 4.42
C ILE A 398 11.85 17.62 4.88
N ASN A 399 12.69 16.85 4.17
CA ASN A 399 13.01 15.47 4.54
C ASN A 399 13.72 15.39 5.90
N GLU A 400 14.70 16.25 6.18
CA GLU A 400 15.36 16.33 7.49
C GLU A 400 14.35 16.53 8.63
N LYS A 401 13.37 17.43 8.42
CA LYS A 401 12.29 17.67 9.39
C LYS A 401 11.39 16.46 9.56
N VAL A 402 11.01 15.80 8.47
CA VAL A 402 10.22 14.55 8.52
C VAL A 402 10.93 13.48 9.33
N GLN A 403 12.24 13.29 9.13
CA GLN A 403 13.03 12.33 9.89
C GLN A 403 13.10 12.70 11.38
N ALA A 404 13.24 13.99 11.71
CA ALA A 404 13.22 14.46 13.09
C ALA A 404 11.88 14.18 13.79
N VAL A 405 10.77 14.57 13.14
CA VAL A 405 9.39 14.31 13.58
C VAL A 405 9.17 12.81 13.76
N ALA A 406 9.47 11.99 12.75
CA ALA A 406 9.29 10.54 12.79
C ALA A 406 10.11 9.90 13.92
N ALA A 407 11.36 10.32 14.12
CA ALA A 407 12.20 9.81 15.18
C ALA A 407 11.67 10.18 16.58
N ARG A 408 11.08 11.37 16.76
CA ARG A 408 10.45 11.76 18.02
C ARG A 408 9.20 10.93 18.31
N VAL A 409 8.31 10.78 17.33
CA VAL A 409 7.09 9.96 17.48
C VAL A 409 7.45 8.50 17.76
N ALA A 410 8.43 7.94 17.06
CA ALA A 410 8.90 6.58 17.29
C ALA A 410 9.46 6.37 18.70
N ARG A 411 10.28 7.32 19.21
CA ARG A 411 10.78 7.27 20.60
C ARG A 411 9.65 7.34 21.61
N PHE A 412 8.73 8.28 21.47
CA PHE A 412 7.58 8.39 22.37
C PHE A 412 6.73 7.11 22.36
N THR A 413 6.43 6.57 21.18
CA THR A 413 5.64 5.34 21.04
C THR A 413 6.34 4.15 21.70
N HIS A 414 7.65 4.01 21.49
CA HIS A 414 8.45 2.99 22.15
C HIS A 414 8.40 3.12 23.68
N ASP A 415 8.60 4.33 24.19
CA ASP A 415 8.64 4.60 25.63
C ASP A 415 7.26 4.43 26.28
N PHE A 416 6.19 4.90 25.63
CA PHE A 416 4.81 4.67 26.05
C PHE A 416 4.52 3.17 26.21
N LEU A 417 4.89 2.36 25.21
CA LEU A 417 4.59 0.94 25.19
C LEU A 417 5.41 0.13 26.20
N ASN A 418 6.62 0.57 26.55
CA ASN A 418 7.54 -0.18 27.41
C ASN A 418 7.65 0.34 28.85
N SER A 419 7.44 1.64 29.06
CA SER A 419 7.72 2.32 30.34
C SER A 419 6.50 3.03 30.94
N GLY A 420 5.37 3.05 30.22
CA GLY A 420 4.12 3.61 30.72
C GLY A 420 4.09 5.14 30.73
N ALA A 421 4.68 5.77 29.71
CA ALA A 421 4.54 7.21 29.48
C ALA A 421 3.05 7.62 29.51
N ASP A 422 2.77 8.85 29.92
CA ASP A 422 1.39 9.31 30.17
C ASP A 422 0.93 10.42 29.20
N TYR A 423 -0.25 10.98 29.48
CA TYR A 423 -0.80 12.07 28.67
C TYR A 423 0.09 13.33 28.68
N ASN A 424 0.75 13.64 29.80
CA ASN A 424 1.66 14.79 29.86
C ASN A 424 2.89 14.57 28.97
N ASP A 425 3.35 13.32 28.86
CA ASP A 425 4.46 12.98 27.95
C ASP A 425 4.02 13.07 26.48
N TYR A 426 2.77 12.73 26.16
CA TYR A 426 2.18 12.99 24.84
C TYR A 426 2.17 14.50 24.52
N ILE A 427 1.70 15.34 25.45
CA ILE A 427 1.69 16.80 25.24
C ILE A 427 3.11 17.35 25.01
N LYS A 428 4.11 16.94 25.81
CA LYS A 428 5.51 17.33 25.61
C LYS A 428 6.06 16.86 24.27
N MET A 429 5.65 15.66 23.83
CA MET A 429 6.03 15.13 22.53
C MET A 429 5.47 16.03 21.43
N VAL A 430 4.19 16.37 21.46
CA VAL A 430 3.52 17.26 20.49
C VAL A 430 4.15 18.66 20.48
N GLU A 431 4.41 19.25 21.64
CA GLU A 431 5.13 20.53 21.75
C GLU A 431 6.49 20.47 21.05
N GLY A 432 7.23 19.37 21.27
CA GLY A 432 8.51 19.13 20.62
C GLY A 432 8.43 18.86 19.12
N LEU A 433 7.31 18.37 18.58
CA LEU A 433 7.15 18.21 17.13
C LEU A 433 7.09 19.57 16.41
N ASN A 434 6.58 20.61 17.07
CA ASN A 434 6.62 21.97 16.53
C ASN A 434 8.05 22.48 16.42
N GLU A 435 8.91 22.16 17.39
CA GLU A 435 10.35 22.48 17.34
C GLU A 435 11.06 21.72 16.21
N ASP A 436 10.64 20.48 15.94
CA ASP A 436 11.16 19.66 14.84
C ASP A 436 10.61 20.08 13.46
N GLY A 437 9.71 21.07 13.41
CA GLY A 437 9.20 21.67 12.18
C GLY A 437 7.98 20.96 11.58
N ILE A 438 7.16 20.28 12.38
CA ILE A 438 5.95 19.61 11.86
C ILE A 438 4.99 20.55 11.13
N GLN A 439 4.84 21.79 11.62
CA GLN A 439 3.99 22.78 10.96
C GLN A 439 4.59 23.23 9.61
N ASP A 440 5.92 23.31 9.51
CA ASP A 440 6.57 23.66 8.23
C ASP A 440 6.33 22.58 7.17
N ILE A 441 6.30 21.31 7.58
CA ILE A 441 5.97 20.17 6.70
C ILE A 441 4.50 20.29 6.25
N ILE A 442 3.58 20.51 7.20
CA ILE A 442 2.15 20.65 6.91
C ILE A 442 1.90 21.82 5.95
N ASP A 443 2.49 22.96 6.22
CA ASP A 443 2.36 24.16 5.39
C ASP A 443 2.94 23.91 4.00
N TYR A 444 4.10 23.26 3.89
CA TYR A 444 4.72 22.93 2.61
C TYR A 444 3.78 22.16 1.68
N TYR A 445 3.12 21.11 2.18
CA TYR A 445 2.22 20.30 1.36
C TYR A 445 0.84 20.95 1.10
N ASN A 446 0.48 21.98 1.86
CA ASN A 446 -0.77 22.73 1.70
C ASN A 446 -0.63 24.08 0.94
N ARG A 447 0.58 24.54 0.61
CA ARG A 447 0.86 25.91 0.09
C ARG A 447 0.10 26.34 -1.17
N ASP A 448 -0.18 25.43 -2.10
CA ASP A 448 -0.79 25.76 -3.40
C ASP A 448 -2.16 25.08 -3.57
N ARG A 449 -3.04 25.22 -2.58
CA ARG A 449 -4.44 24.76 -2.63
C ARG A 449 -5.43 25.89 -2.65
#